data_AF-A0A3N4JXF0-F1
#
_entry.id   AF-A0A3N4JXF0-F1
#
_cell.length_a   1.000
_cell.length_b   1.000
_cell.length_c   1.000
_cell.angle_alpha   90.00
_cell.angle_beta   90.00
_cell.angle_gamma   90.00
#
_symmetry.space_group_name_H-M   'P 1'
#
loop_
_entity.id
_entity.type
_entity.pdbx_description
1 polymer ?
#
loop_
_entity_poly.entity_id
_entity_poly.type
_entity_poly.pdbx_seq_one_letter_code
_entity_poly.pdbx_strand_id
1 'polypeptide(L)'
;MSRAKIYATIIKYLEKCADYPTPEAYLADAHGRTIARGIEYDPVKIQEMHAELCKIAEFVLYYRRLAMAFGPDALTMHLGAPSMLSSYPTNVGDGASTEEIFEDDEYRVSLVISENEEQIERIWELFSTKVGVMMSEPVEENRSRLVSELETLGVKWGICEAKIETVQAWFQSKWE
;
A
#
# COMPACT_ATOMS: atom_id res chain seq x y z
N MET A 1 3.09 -4.82 11.18
CA MET A 1 3.15 -3.46 10.59
C MET A 1 1.76 -3.12 10.08
N SER A 2 1.25 -1.88 10.17
CA SER A 2 -0.11 -1.55 9.63
C SER A 2 -0.04 -0.90 8.25
N ARG A 3 -1.13 -0.95 7.48
CA ARG A 3 -1.25 -0.30 6.17
C ARG A 3 -0.97 1.20 6.25
N ALA A 4 -1.52 1.87 7.26
CA ALA A 4 -1.28 3.28 7.54
C ALA A 4 0.21 3.60 7.82
N LYS A 5 0.95 2.72 8.51
CA LYS A 5 2.40 2.90 8.74
C LYS A 5 3.21 2.78 7.44
N ILE A 6 2.81 1.86 6.54
CA ILE A 6 3.43 1.72 5.21
C ILE A 6 3.19 3.01 4.42
N TYR A 7 1.93 3.48 4.36
CA TYR A 7 1.58 4.75 3.72
C TYR A 7 2.39 5.92 4.28
N ALA A 8 2.45 6.09 5.61
CA ALA A 8 3.24 7.16 6.23
C ALA A 8 4.74 7.08 5.87
N THR A 9 5.30 5.87 5.76
CA THR A 9 6.69 5.66 5.34
C THR A 9 6.91 6.08 3.89
N ILE A 10 5.97 5.73 3.00
CA ILE A 10 5.98 6.12 1.59
C ILE A 10 5.91 7.65 1.46
N ILE A 11 4.97 8.30 2.16
CA ILE A 11 4.83 9.76 2.13
C ILE A 11 6.11 10.44 2.61
N LYS A 12 6.71 9.98 3.71
CA LYS A 12 7.98 10.52 4.21
C LYS A 12 9.12 10.39 3.21
N TYR A 13 9.15 9.32 2.42
CA TYR A 13 10.12 9.18 1.33
C TYR A 13 9.86 10.20 0.22
N LEU A 14 8.60 10.33 -0.22
CA LEU A 14 8.20 11.27 -1.26
C LEU A 14 8.49 12.73 -0.86
N GLU A 15 8.25 13.09 0.39
CA GLU A 15 8.58 14.41 0.94
C GLU A 15 10.08 14.70 0.87
N LYS A 16 10.93 13.73 1.26
CA LYS A 16 12.40 13.88 1.14
C LYS A 16 12.86 14.05 -0.29
N CYS A 17 12.19 13.39 -1.23
CA CYS A 17 12.52 13.49 -2.65
C CYS A 17 12.02 14.79 -3.30
N ALA A 18 11.09 15.51 -2.67
CA ALA A 18 10.54 16.75 -3.22
C ALA A 18 11.57 17.90 -3.31
N ASP A 19 12.61 17.85 -2.48
CA ASP A 19 13.68 18.84 -2.47
C ASP A 19 14.73 18.63 -3.58
N TYR A 20 14.72 17.48 -4.26
CA TYR A 20 15.67 17.19 -5.33
C TYR A 20 15.20 17.81 -6.66
N PRO A 21 16.11 18.40 -7.46
CA PRO A 21 15.77 18.86 -8.80
C PRO A 21 15.42 17.66 -9.70
N THR A 22 14.60 17.90 -10.72
CA THR A 22 14.43 16.88 -11.78
C THR A 22 15.75 16.70 -12.54
N PRO A 23 16.00 15.53 -13.17
CA PRO A 23 17.19 15.33 -13.99
C PRO A 23 17.39 16.43 -15.05
N GLU A 24 16.30 16.87 -15.69
CA GLU A 24 16.30 17.92 -16.71
C GLU A 24 16.63 19.29 -16.12
N ALA A 25 16.05 19.61 -14.95
CA ALA A 25 16.31 20.87 -14.26
C ALA A 25 17.77 20.98 -13.82
N TYR A 26 18.36 19.87 -13.36
CA TYR A 26 19.78 19.81 -13.00
C TYR A 26 20.69 20.08 -14.21
N LEU A 27 20.44 19.41 -15.36
CA LEU A 27 21.21 19.64 -16.57
C LEU A 27 21.06 21.07 -17.09
N ALA A 28 19.86 21.64 -17.04
CA ALA A 28 19.61 23.01 -17.46
C ALA A 28 20.35 24.04 -16.59
N ASP A 29 20.38 23.85 -15.26
CA ASP A 29 21.13 24.73 -14.34
C ASP A 29 22.65 24.61 -14.56
N ALA A 30 23.17 23.38 -14.70
CA ALA A 30 24.58 23.15 -14.98
C ALA A 30 25.01 23.84 -16.29
N HIS A 31 24.23 23.65 -17.36
CA HIS A 31 24.47 24.28 -18.66
C HIS A 31 24.37 25.81 -18.58
N GLY A 32 23.34 26.34 -17.89
CA GLY A 32 23.15 27.77 -17.69
C GLY A 32 24.31 28.43 -16.93
N ARG A 33 24.86 27.77 -15.91
CA ARG A 33 26.02 28.25 -15.15
C ARG A 33 27.31 28.24 -15.97
N THR A 34 27.51 27.24 -16.82
CA THR A 34 28.66 27.22 -17.75
C THR A 34 28.58 28.39 -18.73
N ILE A 35 27.42 28.63 -19.34
CA ILE A 35 27.23 29.75 -20.29
C ILE A 35 27.35 31.11 -19.59
N ALA A 36 26.64 31.30 -18.48
CA ALA A 36 26.51 32.63 -17.85
C ALA A 36 27.70 33.00 -16.96
N ARG A 37 28.42 32.02 -16.40
CA ARG A 37 29.46 32.25 -15.38
C ARG A 37 30.81 31.64 -15.74
N GLY A 38 30.94 30.97 -16.89
CA GLY A 38 32.19 30.32 -17.30
C GLY A 38 32.64 29.22 -16.35
N ILE A 39 31.73 28.64 -15.57
CA ILE A 39 32.05 27.56 -14.62
C ILE A 39 32.24 26.27 -15.42
N GLU A 40 33.46 25.73 -15.38
CA GLU A 40 33.78 24.40 -15.88
C GLU A 40 33.39 23.36 -14.84
N TYR A 41 32.58 22.38 -15.27
CA TYR A 41 32.21 21.23 -14.45
C TYR A 41 32.96 19.99 -14.93
N ASP A 42 33.24 19.09 -14.00
CA ASP A 42 33.71 17.75 -14.31
C ASP A 42 32.56 16.97 -14.98
N PRO A 43 32.70 16.56 -16.26
CA PRO A 43 31.66 15.82 -16.98
C PRO A 43 31.28 14.51 -16.29
N VAL A 44 32.23 13.86 -15.60
CA VAL A 44 31.98 12.61 -14.88
C VAL A 44 31.02 12.86 -13.73
N LYS A 45 31.26 13.92 -12.93
CA LYS A 45 30.37 14.28 -11.81
C LYS A 45 28.97 14.69 -12.26
N ILE A 46 28.86 15.37 -13.41
CA ILE A 46 27.54 15.70 -13.98
C ILE A 46 26.79 14.42 -14.34
N GLN A 47 27.46 13.46 -15.00
CA GLN A 47 26.84 12.19 -15.39
C GLN A 47 26.45 11.34 -14.18
N GLU A 48 27.30 11.25 -13.15
CA GLU A 48 27.00 10.54 -11.91
C GLU A 48 25.77 11.12 -11.21
N MET A 49 25.73 12.44 -11.01
CA MET A 49 24.60 13.12 -10.38
C MET A 49 23.32 12.98 -11.21
N HIS A 50 23.41 13.12 -12.53
CA HIS A 50 22.26 12.93 -13.42
C HIS A 50 21.70 11.51 -13.32
N ALA A 51 22.56 10.48 -13.31
CA ALA A 51 22.14 9.10 -13.15
C ALA A 51 21.46 8.85 -11.79
N GLU A 52 21.98 9.46 -10.71
CA GLU A 52 21.36 9.42 -9.39
C GLU A 52 19.96 10.06 -9.39
N LEU A 53 19.82 11.24 -10.00
CA LEU A 53 18.53 11.93 -10.12
C LEU A 53 17.53 11.15 -10.97
N CYS A 54 17.97 10.50 -12.06
CA CYS A 54 17.11 9.61 -12.85
C CYS A 54 16.58 8.46 -12.00
N LYS A 55 17.45 7.84 -11.19
CA LYS A 55 17.04 6.78 -10.27
C LYS A 55 16.04 7.29 -9.23
N ILE A 56 16.28 8.46 -8.64
CA ILE A 56 15.34 9.07 -7.69
C ILE A 56 13.98 9.32 -8.37
N ALA A 57 13.96 9.89 -9.57
CA ALA A 57 12.73 10.16 -10.31
C ALA A 57 11.93 8.88 -10.59
N GLU A 58 12.61 7.79 -10.98
CA GLU A 58 12.00 6.48 -11.19
C GLU A 58 11.35 5.95 -9.90
N PHE A 59 12.09 5.93 -8.79
CA PHE A 59 11.54 5.46 -7.51
C PHE A 59 10.40 6.37 -7.01
N VAL A 60 10.48 7.68 -7.20
CA VAL A 60 9.37 8.61 -6.88
C VAL A 60 8.08 8.20 -7.59
N LEU A 61 8.15 7.80 -8.87
CA LEU A 61 6.98 7.31 -9.59
C LEU A 61 6.42 6.03 -8.94
N TYR A 62 7.27 5.08 -8.57
CA TYR A 62 6.86 3.85 -7.90
C TYR A 62 6.21 4.12 -6.55
N TYR A 63 6.84 4.95 -5.71
CA TYR A 63 6.32 5.30 -4.39
C TYR A 63 5.00 6.08 -4.48
N ARG A 64 4.79 6.92 -5.51
CA ARG A 64 3.49 7.56 -5.74
C ARG A 64 2.39 6.55 -6.04
N ARG A 65 2.67 5.54 -6.87
CA ARG A 65 1.68 4.50 -7.18
C ARG A 65 1.38 3.65 -5.94
N LEU A 66 2.40 3.30 -5.17
CA LEU A 66 2.21 2.61 -3.88
C LEU A 66 1.44 3.47 -2.87
N ALA A 67 1.66 4.78 -2.83
CA ALA A 67 0.89 5.69 -1.97
C ALA A 67 -0.61 5.64 -2.28
N MET A 68 -0.98 5.54 -3.56
CA MET A 68 -2.39 5.39 -3.96
C MET A 68 -2.98 4.05 -3.52
N ALA A 69 -2.22 2.95 -3.60
CA ALA A 69 -2.71 1.63 -3.20
C ALA A 69 -2.80 1.44 -1.67
N PHE A 70 -1.92 2.08 -0.91
CA PHE A 70 -1.87 1.99 0.55
C PHE A 70 -2.57 3.17 1.26
N GLY A 71 -3.04 4.15 0.49
CA GLY A 71 -3.69 5.33 1.00
C GLY A 71 -5.04 5.05 1.67
N PRO A 72 -5.51 5.95 2.54
CA PRO A 72 -6.82 5.81 3.18
C PRO A 72 -7.97 5.79 2.15
N ASP A 73 -7.80 6.51 1.04
CA ASP A 73 -8.81 6.64 -0.02
C ASP A 73 -8.76 5.53 -1.09
N ALA A 74 -7.95 4.48 -0.88
CA ALA A 74 -7.80 3.37 -1.81
C ALA A 74 -9.08 2.52 -1.88
N LEU A 75 -10.04 2.95 -2.72
CA LEU A 75 -11.25 2.26 -3.22
C LEU A 75 -12.01 1.39 -2.20
N THR A 76 -13.01 2.03 -1.58
CA THR A 76 -13.94 1.51 -0.58
C THR A 76 -15.21 0.93 -1.23
N MET A 77 -15.11 -0.07 -2.13
CA MET A 77 -16.31 -0.84 -2.54
C MET A 77 -16.46 -2.05 -1.63
N HIS A 78 -17.51 -2.05 -0.81
CA HIS A 78 -17.77 -3.12 0.16
C HIS A 78 -19.07 -3.84 -0.14
N LEU A 79 -19.00 -5.18 -0.10
CA LEU A 79 -20.18 -6.02 0.03
C LEU A 79 -20.74 -5.82 1.44
N GLY A 80 -22.05 -5.85 1.64
CA GLY A 80 -22.63 -5.74 2.98
C GLY A 80 -22.27 -6.94 3.87
N ALA A 81 -22.27 -6.76 5.19
CA ALA A 81 -21.99 -7.81 6.18
C ALA A 81 -22.76 -9.14 5.93
N PRO A 82 -24.05 -9.14 5.53
CA PRO A 82 -24.76 -10.38 5.20
C PRO A 82 -24.10 -11.23 4.11
N SER A 83 -23.47 -10.58 3.12
CA SER A 83 -22.73 -11.27 2.04
C SER A 83 -21.37 -11.80 2.50
N MET A 84 -20.79 -11.25 3.56
CA MET A 84 -19.54 -11.76 4.14
C MET A 84 -19.82 -12.95 5.05
N LEU A 85 -20.88 -12.84 5.84
CA LEU A 85 -21.31 -13.86 6.78
C LEU A 85 -21.99 -15.05 6.10
N SER A 86 -22.37 -14.96 4.81
CA SER A 86 -22.95 -16.09 4.07
C SER A 86 -21.98 -17.26 3.88
N SER A 87 -20.67 -17.00 3.93
CA SER A 87 -19.65 -18.06 3.88
C SER A 87 -19.53 -18.84 5.19
N TYR A 88 -20.13 -18.35 6.28
CA TYR A 88 -20.16 -18.99 7.59
C TYR A 88 -21.63 -19.21 7.97
N PRO A 89 -22.23 -20.35 7.62
CA PRO A 89 -23.65 -20.60 7.88
C PRO A 89 -23.94 -20.56 9.39
N THR A 90 -25.16 -20.17 9.75
CA THR A 90 -25.62 -20.15 11.14
C THR A 90 -25.75 -21.57 11.68
N ASN A 91 -25.34 -21.78 12.94
CA ASN A 91 -25.46 -23.07 13.62
C ASN A 91 -26.71 -23.17 14.51
N VAL A 92 -27.47 -22.08 14.63
CA VAL A 92 -28.69 -22.06 15.44
C VAL A 92 -29.91 -22.37 14.59
N GLY A 93 -30.84 -23.14 15.16
CA GLY A 93 -32.07 -23.57 14.50
C GLY A 93 -33.24 -22.61 14.71
N ASP A 94 -34.35 -22.90 14.05
CA ASP A 94 -35.61 -22.18 14.26
C ASP A 94 -36.07 -22.33 15.71
N GLY A 95 -36.16 -21.22 16.45
CA GLY A 95 -36.55 -21.18 17.86
C GLY A 95 -35.42 -20.96 18.86
N ALA A 96 -34.20 -20.68 18.38
CA ALA A 96 -33.07 -20.31 19.23
C ALA A 96 -33.36 -19.10 20.12
N SER A 97 -32.80 -19.09 21.33
CA SER A 97 -32.88 -17.95 22.24
C SER A 97 -32.08 -16.76 21.70
N THR A 98 -32.35 -15.57 22.25
CA THR A 98 -31.59 -14.37 21.88
C THR A 98 -30.11 -14.53 22.21
N GLU A 99 -29.78 -15.18 23.32
CA GLU A 99 -28.41 -15.50 23.73
C GLU A 99 -27.74 -16.47 22.74
N GLU A 100 -28.43 -17.52 22.31
CA GLU A 100 -27.89 -18.48 21.32
C GLU A 100 -27.60 -17.79 19.97
N ILE A 101 -28.47 -16.86 19.53
CA ILE A 101 -28.25 -16.09 18.30
C ILE A 101 -27.08 -15.11 18.47
N PHE A 102 -26.93 -14.50 19.64
CA PHE A 102 -25.79 -13.62 19.95
C PHE A 102 -24.46 -14.39 19.87
N GLU A 103 -24.38 -15.55 20.52
CA GLU A 103 -23.17 -16.39 20.52
C GLU A 103 -22.82 -16.89 19.10
N ASP A 104 -23.80 -17.29 18.29
CA ASP A 104 -23.57 -17.69 16.89
C ASP A 104 -23.06 -16.53 16.02
N ASP A 105 -23.66 -15.34 16.16
CA ASP A 105 -23.20 -14.15 15.44
C ASP A 105 -21.79 -13.75 15.86
N GLU A 106 -21.48 -13.77 17.16
CA GLU A 106 -20.15 -13.45 17.69
C GLU A 106 -19.11 -14.42 17.14
N TYR A 107 -19.43 -15.72 17.12
CA TYR A 107 -18.57 -16.76 16.55
C TYR A 107 -18.30 -16.52 15.06
N ARG A 108 -19.34 -16.26 14.27
CA ARG A 108 -19.22 -16.04 12.82
C ARG A 108 -18.44 -14.77 12.49
N VAL A 109 -18.67 -13.70 13.25
CA VAL A 109 -17.89 -12.46 13.14
C VAL A 109 -16.43 -12.72 13.47
N SER A 110 -16.16 -13.47 14.54
CA SER A 110 -14.79 -13.86 14.94
C SER A 110 -14.06 -14.66 13.86
N LEU A 111 -14.75 -15.58 13.16
CA LEU A 111 -14.18 -16.31 12.03
C LEU A 111 -13.80 -15.40 10.86
N VAL A 112 -14.68 -14.47 10.48
CA VAL A 112 -14.39 -13.48 9.43
C VAL A 112 -13.16 -12.66 9.81
N ILE A 113 -13.09 -12.19 11.07
CA ILE A 113 -11.97 -11.39 11.55
C ILE A 113 -10.68 -12.20 11.46
N SER A 114 -10.65 -13.40 12.05
CA SER A 114 -9.47 -14.24 12.08
C SER A 114 -8.94 -14.58 10.68
N GLU A 115 -9.83 -14.90 9.73
CA GLU A 115 -9.40 -15.21 8.36
C GLU A 115 -8.79 -13.99 7.66
N ASN A 116 -9.37 -12.81 7.84
CA ASN A 116 -8.86 -11.59 7.20
C ASN A 116 -7.57 -11.08 7.88
N GLU A 117 -7.42 -11.27 9.19
CA GLU A 117 -6.16 -10.99 9.90
C GLU A 117 -5.03 -11.91 9.41
N GLU A 118 -5.29 -13.22 9.24
CA GLU A 118 -4.33 -14.15 8.67
C GLU A 118 -3.94 -13.76 7.23
N GLN A 119 -4.91 -13.32 6.41
CA GLN A 119 -4.64 -12.82 5.07
C GLN A 119 -3.77 -11.56 5.09
N ILE A 120 -4.02 -10.62 6.02
CA ILE A 120 -3.20 -9.42 6.20
C ILE A 120 -1.75 -9.80 6.55
N GLU A 121 -1.55 -10.78 7.44
CA GLU A 121 -0.21 -11.25 7.80
C GLU A 121 0.53 -11.82 6.58
N ARG A 122 -0.11 -12.71 5.81
CA ARG A 122 0.47 -13.27 4.57
C ARG A 122 0.78 -12.18 3.53
N ILE A 123 -0.10 -11.18 3.40
CA ILE A 123 0.13 -10.03 2.52
C ILE A 123 1.36 -9.25 2.97
N TRP A 124 1.52 -9.02 4.28
CA TRP A 124 2.66 -8.31 4.84
C TRP A 124 4.00 -9.03 4.58
N GLU A 125 4.03 -10.35 4.74
CA GLU A 125 5.23 -11.16 4.44
C GLU A 125 5.62 -11.07 2.96
N LEU A 126 4.64 -11.21 2.07
CA LEU A 126 4.84 -11.09 0.62
C LEU A 126 5.29 -9.68 0.23
N PHE A 127 4.68 -8.65 0.81
CA PHE A 127 5.03 -7.26 0.59
C PHE A 127 6.49 -6.99 1.00
N SER A 128 6.86 -7.38 2.22
CA SER A 128 8.21 -7.18 2.74
C SER A 128 9.28 -7.84 1.86
N THR A 129 9.01 -9.07 1.42
CA THR A 129 9.89 -9.80 0.51
C THR A 129 10.05 -9.08 -0.83
N LYS A 130 8.94 -8.67 -1.44
CA LYS A 130 8.95 -8.02 -2.77
C LYS A 130 9.57 -6.63 -2.75
N VAL A 131 9.38 -5.84 -1.70
CA VAL A 131 10.06 -4.55 -1.54
C VAL A 131 11.57 -4.75 -1.49
N GLY A 132 12.06 -5.76 -0.75
CA GLY A 132 13.48 -6.11 -0.72
C GLY A 132 14.06 -6.40 -2.11
N VAL A 133 13.34 -7.18 -2.93
CA VAL A 133 13.73 -7.50 -4.31
C VAL A 133 13.67 -6.27 -5.22
N MET A 134 12.61 -5.46 -5.13
CA MET A 134 12.45 -4.24 -5.94
C MET A 134 13.62 -3.27 -5.76
N MET A 135 14.16 -3.14 -4.53
CA MET A 135 15.26 -2.22 -4.25
C MET A 135 16.61 -2.64 -4.84
N SER A 136 16.81 -3.93 -5.09
CA SER A 136 18.06 -4.49 -5.64
C SER A 136 17.96 -4.92 -7.11
N GLU A 137 16.76 -5.01 -7.65
CA GLU A 137 16.50 -5.39 -9.04
C GLU A 137 17.13 -4.37 -10.01
N PRO A 138 18.05 -4.79 -10.90
CA PRO A 138 18.73 -3.87 -11.81
C PRO A 138 17.89 -3.48 -13.03
N VAL A 139 16.92 -4.31 -13.44
CA VAL A 139 16.12 -4.09 -14.66
C VAL A 139 14.84 -3.31 -14.35
N GLU A 140 14.64 -2.17 -15.01
CA GLU A 140 13.49 -1.28 -14.80
C GLU A 140 12.15 -2.00 -15.04
N GLU A 141 12.04 -2.79 -16.10
CA GLU A 141 10.82 -3.51 -16.43
C GLU A 141 10.43 -4.50 -15.32
N ASN A 142 11.42 -5.16 -14.71
CA ASN A 142 11.20 -6.05 -13.58
C ASN A 142 10.78 -5.26 -12.32
N ARG A 143 11.41 -4.11 -12.05
CA ARG A 143 10.99 -3.22 -10.95
C ARG A 143 9.54 -2.76 -11.12
N SER A 144 9.18 -2.29 -12.31
CA SER A 144 7.83 -1.84 -12.64
C SER A 144 6.79 -2.95 -12.45
N ARG A 145 7.12 -4.20 -12.84
CA ARG A 145 6.28 -5.37 -12.57
C ARG A 145 6.11 -5.63 -11.07
N LEU A 146 7.20 -5.62 -10.31
CA LEU A 146 7.17 -5.81 -8.85
C LEU A 146 6.31 -4.73 -8.16
N VAL A 147 6.41 -3.48 -8.60
CA VAL A 147 5.59 -2.36 -8.09
C VAL A 147 4.09 -2.61 -8.34
N SER A 148 3.73 -3.10 -9.53
CA SER A 148 2.35 -3.45 -9.85
C SER A 148 1.81 -4.61 -8.99
N GLU A 149 2.67 -5.58 -8.65
CA GLU A 149 2.34 -6.65 -7.71
C GLU A 149 2.16 -6.11 -6.28
N LEU A 150 3.02 -5.18 -5.84
CA LEU A 150 2.93 -4.52 -4.54
C LEU A 150 1.66 -3.67 -4.41
N GLU A 151 1.23 -2.98 -5.48
CA GLU A 151 -0.05 -2.27 -5.52
C GLU A 151 -1.23 -3.22 -5.30
N THR A 152 -1.21 -4.36 -5.97
CA THR A 152 -2.24 -5.40 -5.81
C THR A 152 -2.31 -5.89 -4.37
N LEU A 153 -1.16 -6.04 -3.70
CA LEU A 153 -1.09 -6.39 -2.28
C LEU A 153 -1.69 -5.29 -1.39
N GLY A 154 -1.39 -4.02 -1.67
CA GLY A 154 -1.97 -2.88 -0.94
C GLY A 154 -3.50 -2.82 -1.03
N VAL A 155 -4.05 -3.04 -2.22
CA VAL A 155 -5.50 -3.10 -2.44
C VAL A 155 -6.12 -4.28 -1.69
N LYS A 156 -5.53 -5.48 -1.77
CA LYS A 156 -6.01 -6.66 -1.05
C LYS A 156 -6.00 -6.46 0.46
N TRP A 157 -4.97 -5.79 0.99
CA TRP A 157 -4.91 -5.43 2.40
C TRP A 157 -6.09 -4.56 2.79
N GLY A 158 -6.35 -3.47 2.04
CA GLY A 158 -7.48 -2.58 2.31
C GLY A 158 -8.83 -3.31 2.28
N ILE A 159 -9.00 -4.29 1.39
CA ILE A 159 -10.20 -5.14 1.34
C ILE A 159 -10.35 -5.97 2.63
N CYS A 160 -9.26 -6.52 3.17
CA CYS A 160 -9.30 -7.30 4.42
C CYS A 160 -9.68 -6.42 5.62
N GLU A 161 -9.05 -5.24 5.75
CA GLU A 161 -9.38 -4.26 6.81
C GLU A 161 -10.85 -3.86 6.75
N ALA A 162 -11.36 -3.55 5.56
CA ALA A 162 -12.75 -3.17 5.39
C ALA A 162 -13.76 -4.29 5.71
N LYS A 163 -13.42 -5.55 5.40
CA LYS A 163 -14.26 -6.69 5.75
C LYS A 163 -14.40 -6.81 7.27
N ILE A 164 -13.28 -6.68 8.00
CA ILE A 164 -13.24 -6.66 9.46
C ILE A 164 -14.13 -5.54 9.99
N GLU A 165 -13.93 -4.31 9.53
CA GLU A 165 -14.72 -3.14 9.96
C GLU A 165 -16.21 -3.33 9.68
N THR A 166 -16.57 -3.89 8.52
CA THR A 166 -17.97 -4.10 8.13
C THR A 166 -18.69 -5.10 9.02
N VAL A 167 -18.07 -6.24 9.34
CA VAL A 167 -18.70 -7.25 10.21
C VAL A 167 -18.75 -6.81 11.67
N GLN A 168 -17.74 -6.06 12.13
CA GLN A 168 -17.75 -5.47 13.47
C GLN A 168 -18.87 -4.44 13.63
N ALA A 169 -18.98 -3.49 12.68
CA ALA A 169 -20.04 -2.49 12.69
C ALA A 169 -21.44 -3.13 12.62
N TRP A 170 -21.60 -4.18 11.82
CA TRP A 170 -22.85 -4.94 11.77
C TRP A 170 -23.19 -5.59 13.12
N PHE A 171 -22.22 -6.27 13.75
CA PHE A 171 -22.42 -6.93 15.03
C PHE A 171 -22.81 -5.94 16.12
N GLN A 172 -22.09 -4.83 16.22
CA GLN A 172 -22.39 -3.72 17.13
C GLN A 172 -23.80 -3.17 16.86
N SER A 173 -24.14 -2.87 15.61
CA SER A 173 -25.47 -2.32 15.27
C SER A 173 -26.64 -3.26 15.56
N LYS A 174 -26.39 -4.57 15.68
CA LYS A 174 -27.42 -5.57 15.95
C LYS A 174 -27.64 -5.78 17.45
N TRP A 175 -26.59 -5.62 18.26
CA TRP A 175 -26.57 -6.04 19.65
C TRP A 175 -26.32 -4.92 20.68
N GLU A 176 -25.92 -3.73 20.24
CA GLU A 176 -25.84 -2.49 21.04
C GLU A 176 -27.09 -1.61 20.84
#